data_AF-C0D069-F1
#
_entry.id   AF-C0D069-F1
#
_cell.length_a   1.000
_cell.length_b   1.000
_cell.length_c   1.000
_cell.angle_alpha   90.00
_cell.angle_beta   90.00
_cell.angle_gamma   90.00
#
_symmetry.space_group_name_H-M   'P 1'
#
loop_
_entity.id
_entity.type
_entity.pdbx_description
1 polymer ?
#
loop_
_entity_poly.entity_id
_entity_poly.type
_entity_poly.pdbx_seq_one_letter_code
_entity_poly.pdbx_strand_id
1 'polypeptide(L)' 'MFHIPLDQVTPLQRRNAKAVNFGIVYGISAFGLSEDLSISRKEAVEYINKYFETYPGVKTFLDGLVT' A
#
# COMPACT_ATOMS: atom_id res chain seq x y z
N MET A 1 0.64 2.58 -8.73
CA MET A 1 -0.50 1.89 -8.05
C MET A 1 -1.68 1.63 -8.98
N PHE A 2 -2.40 2.64 -9.49
CA PHE A 2 -3.59 2.43 -10.35
C PHE A 2 -3.40 2.76 -11.84
N HIS A 3 -2.35 3.49 -12.23
CA HIS A 3 -2.01 3.82 -13.63
C HIS A 3 -3.18 4.37 -14.45
N ILE A 4 -3.99 5.25 -13.85
CA ILE A 4 -5.09 5.96 -14.52
C ILE A 4 -4.85 7.48 -14.47
N PRO A 5 -5.43 8.26 -15.40
CA PRO A 5 -5.45 9.72 -15.33
C PRO A 5 -6.03 10.23 -14.00
N LEU A 6 -5.53 11.38 -13.52
CA LEU A 6 -5.89 11.95 -12.21
C LEU A 6 -7.39 12.28 -12.09
N ASP A 7 -8.00 12.74 -13.18
CA ASP A 7 -9.42 13.05 -13.32
C ASP A 7 -10.31 11.80 -13.25
N GLN A 8 -9.74 10.61 -13.44
CA GLN A 8 -10.46 9.33 -13.33
C GLN A 8 -10.28 8.67 -11.96
N VAL A 9 -9.50 9.28 -11.05
CA VAL A 9 -9.30 8.74 -9.71
C VAL A 9 -10.56 8.91 -8.88
N THR A 10 -11.15 7.78 -8.48
CA THR A 10 -12.33 7.77 -7.62
C THR A 10 -11.98 8.09 -6.16
N PRO A 11 -12.94 8.61 -5.36
CA PRO A 11 -12.75 8.82 -3.93
C PRO A 11 -12.32 7.54 -3.19
N LEU A 12 -12.86 6.37 -3.59
CA LEU A 12 -12.50 5.08 -3.03
C LEU A 12 -11.03 4.73 -3.32
N GLN A 13 -10.57 4.88 -4.56
CA GLN A 13 -9.16 4.65 -4.90
C GLN A 13 -8.23 5.57 -4.12
N ARG A 14 -8.60 6.85 -3.94
CA ARG A 14 -7.82 7.79 -3.14
C ARG A 14 -7.76 7.39 -1.67
N ARG A 15 -8.89 6.98 -1.08
CA ARG A 15 -8.94 6.45 0.30
C ARG A 15 -8.04 5.22 0.44
N ASN A 16 -8.11 4.30 -0.52
CA ASN A 16 -7.33 3.08 -0.49
C ASN A 16 -5.82 3.37 -0.61
N ALA A 17 -5.41 4.23 -1.54
CA ALA A 17 -4.01 4.67 -1.66
C ALA A 17 -3.50 5.34 -0.37
N LYS A 18 -4.34 6.13 0.30
CA LYS A 18 -4.00 6.75 1.58
C LYS A 18 -3.75 5.69 2.65
N ALA A 19 -4.65 4.73 2.81
CA ALA A 19 -4.51 3.64 3.77
C ALA A 19 -3.27 2.77 3.48
N VAL A 20 -2.95 2.51 2.21
CA VAL A 20 -1.72 1.81 1.80
C VAL A 20 -0.47 2.60 2.21
N ASN A 21 -0.40 3.90 1.88
CA ASN A 21 0.77 4.73 2.20
C ASN A 21 1.03 4.80 3.72
N PHE A 22 0.00 5.07 4.52
CA PHE A 22 0.17 5.16 5.98
C PHE A 22 0.35 3.79 6.61
N GLY A 23 -0.40 2.79 6.18
CA GLY A 23 -0.32 1.44 6.70
C GLY A 23 1.08 0.85 6.51
N ILE A 24 1.66 0.92 5.31
CA ILE A 24 2.95 0.29 5.03
C ILE A 24 4.09 0.95 5.79
N VAL A 25 4.12 2.28 5.87
CA VAL A 25 5.17 3.01 6.61
C VAL A 25 5.15 2.66 8.10
N TYR A 26 3.98 2.33 8.66
CA TYR A 26 3.84 1.89 10.06
C TYR A 26 3.81 0.37 10.24
N GLY A 27 4.17 -0.41 9.20
CA GLY A 27 4.31 -1.86 9.32
C GLY A 27 2.99 -2.64 9.37
N ILE A 28 1.91 -2.13 8.76
CA ILE A 28 0.64 -2.87 8.65
C ILE A 28 0.87 -4.20 7.92
N SER A 29 0.28 -5.27 8.43
CA SER A 29 0.29 -6.57 7.75
C SER A 29 -0.70 -6.58 6.57
N ALA A 30 -0.49 -7.50 5.62
CA ALA A 30 -1.45 -7.74 4.54
C ALA A 30 -2.86 -8.09 5.06
N PHE A 31 -2.96 -8.69 6.25
CA PHE A 31 -4.25 -8.96 6.90
C PHE A 31 -4.90 -7.68 7.41
N GLY A 32 -4.17 -6.84 8.14
CA GLY A 32 -4.73 -5.56 8.60
C GLY A 32 -5.17 -4.68 7.43
N LEU A 33 -4.37 -4.65 6.37
CA LEU A 33 -4.68 -3.89 5.16
C LEU A 33 -5.90 -4.46 4.42
N SER A 34 -6.10 -5.79 4.40
CA SER A 34 -7.28 -6.38 3.76
C SER A 34 -8.58 -6.00 4.46
N GLU A 35 -8.57 -5.91 5.80
CA GLU A 35 -9.73 -5.49 6.59
C GLU A 35 -10.05 -4.00 6.33
N ASP A 36 -9.05 -3.13 6.41
CA ASP A 36 -9.23 -1.67 6.24
C ASP A 36 -9.77 -1.29 4.85
N LEU A 37 -9.29 -2.00 3.83
CA LEU A 37 -9.67 -1.76 2.44
C LEU A 37 -10.89 -2.57 2.00
N SER A 38 -11.33 -3.54 2.82
CA SER A 38 -12.39 -4.49 2.47
C SER A 38 -12.12 -5.21 1.14
N ILE A 39 -10.88 -5.71 0.99
CA ILE A 39 -10.41 -6.45 -0.19
C ILE A 39 -9.90 -7.83 0.23
N SER A 40 -9.59 -8.69 -0.74
CA SER A 40 -8.96 -9.97 -0.42
C SER A 40 -7.54 -9.78 0.13
N ARG A 41 -7.08 -10.70 0.99
CA ARG A 41 -5.66 -10.74 1.43
C ARG A 41 -4.69 -10.76 0.25
N LYS A 42 -5.05 -11.41 -0.85
CA LYS A 42 -4.22 -11.48 -2.07
C LYS A 42 -4.04 -10.09 -2.69
N GLU A 43 -5.12 -9.32 -2.86
CA GLU A 43 -5.05 -7.95 -3.37
C GLU A 43 -4.26 -7.03 -2.43
N ALA A 44 -4.41 -7.21 -1.11
CA ALA A 44 -3.62 -6.46 -0.13
C ALA A 44 -2.11 -6.73 -0.28
N VAL A 45 -1.70 -7.99 -0.49
CA VAL A 45 -0.30 -8.34 -0.79
C VAL A 45 0.16 -7.68 -2.09
N GLU A 46 -0.65 -7.70 -3.14
CA GLU A 46 -0.33 -7.04 -4.41
C GLU A 46 -0.14 -5.53 -4.25
N TYR A 47 -0.95 -4.87 -3.41
CA TYR A 47 -0.78 -3.45 -3.10
C TYR A 47 0.52 -3.16 -2.35
N ILE A 48 0.88 -4.00 -1.37
CA ILE A 48 2.14 -3.86 -0.63
C ILE A 48 3.34 -4.04 -1.57
N ASN A 49 3.31 -5.08 -2.41
CA ASN A 49 4.38 -5.34 -3.37
C ASN A 49 4.53 -4.18 -4.36
N LYS A 50 3.44 -3.73 -4.99
CA LYS A 50 3.46 -2.57 -5.90
C LYS A 50 3.97 -1.30 -5.22
N TYR A 51 3.65 -1.09 -3.95
CA TYR A 51 4.15 0.06 -3.20
C TYR A 51 5.68 0.01 -3.09
N PHE A 52 6.26 -1.12 -2.69
CA PHE A 52 7.72 -1.25 -2.58
C PHE A 52 8.43 -1.28 -3.95
N GLU A 53 7.79 -1.79 -4.99
CA GLU A 53 8.29 -1.67 -6.37
C GLU A 53 8.35 -0.20 -6.81
N THR A 54 7.33 0.59 -6.44
CA THR A 54 7.29 2.03 -6.77
C THR A 54 8.26 2.85 -5.91
N TYR A 55 8.45 2.46 -4.65
CA TYR A 55 9.25 3.18 -3.66
C TYR A 55 10.31 2.27 -3.02
N PRO A 56 11.31 1.79 -3.78
CA PRO A 56 12.30 0.84 -3.28
C PRO A 56 13.11 1.38 -2.10
N GLY A 57 13.38 2.69 -2.06
CA GLY A 57 14.10 3.33 -0.95
C GLY A 57 13.37 3.23 0.40
N VAL A 58 12.04 3.17 0.41
CA VAL A 58 11.26 2.96 1.64
C VAL A 58 11.52 1.56 2.18
N LYS A 59 11.53 0.55 1.30
CA LYS A 59 11.83 -0.83 1.68
C LYS A 59 13.24 -0.92 2.29
N THR A 60 14.24 -0.38 1.60
CA THR A 60 15.63 -0.37 2.07
C THR A 60 15.77 0.31 3.43
N PHE A 61 15.09 1.45 3.62
CA PHE A 61 15.11 2.16 4.89
C PHE A 61 14.49 1.33 6.03
N LEU A 62 13.29 0.75 5.82
CA LEU A 62 12.63 -0.07 6.82
C LEU A 62 13.41 -1.34 7.16
N ASP A 63 13.94 -2.03 6.15
CA ASP A 63 14.77 -3.23 6.33
C ASP A 63 16.04 -2.92 7.17
N GLY A 64 16.60 -1.71 7.03
CA GLY A 64 17.77 -1.26 7.80
C GLY A 64 17.46 -0.80 9.24
N LEU A 65 16.19 -0.61 9.61
CA LEU A 65 15.80 -0.25 10.99
C LEU A 65 15.64 -1.46 11.91
N VAL A 66 15.45 -2.66 11.35
CA VAL A 66 15.32 -3.89 12.13
C VAL A 66 16.72 -4.42 12.41
N THR A 67 17.17 -4.28 13.66
CA THR A 67 18.48 -4.75 14.17
C THR A 67 18.41 -6.20 14.63
#